data_AF-A0A7C2KMB8-F1
#
_entry.id   AF-A0A7C2KMB8-F1
#
_cell.length_a   1.000
_cell.length_b   1.000
_cell.length_c   1.000
_cell.angle_alpha   90.00
_cell.angle_beta   90.00
_cell.angle_gamma   90.00
#
_symmetry.space_group_name_H-M   'P 1'
#
loop_
_entity.id
_entity.type
_entity.pdbx_description
1 polymer ?
#
loop_
_entity_poly.entity_id
_entity_poly.type
_entity_poly.pdbx_seq_one_letter_code
_entity_poly.pdbx_strand_id
1 'polypeptide(L)'
;MIWSDIAFYYLLPLLTVVALWLGLTFGLIWLNRRGQWVAGWAVFLSLPVLIFAHSELLATRHDLSAGGAYRAFAAGMLIWAWHELAFYSGILAGPRRKPCPPDARGFQRFYYALGTHFYHQLSCLLELGLLVWLLQDASHWLGPLTFGLSWALQQSAKLNVLYGVRSLQVDLFPAHLAFLASYWQPGPPSAFFRPSVSVSTLLALMLWLSIGAHIGDPAAIRLALLASLLTLGALEHWLLLIPAPATVPAPATD
;
A
#
# COMPACT_ATOMS: atom_id res chain seq x y z
N MET A 1 1.62 -33.22 -1.95
CA MET A 1 1.04 -32.01 -2.58
C MET A 1 0.83 -32.31 -4.05
N ILE A 2 -0.41 -32.30 -4.50
CA ILE A 2 -0.79 -32.55 -5.89
C ILE A 2 -0.83 -31.20 -6.62
N TRP A 3 -0.74 -31.19 -7.96
CA TRP A 3 -0.84 -29.96 -8.77
C TRP A 3 -2.07 -29.11 -8.46
N SER A 4 -3.20 -29.73 -8.12
CA SER A 4 -4.42 -29.05 -7.68
C SER A 4 -4.21 -28.21 -6.43
N ASP A 5 -3.44 -28.71 -5.46
CA ASP A 5 -3.17 -28.03 -4.19
C ASP A 5 -2.29 -26.80 -4.44
N ILE A 6 -1.28 -26.93 -5.30
CA ILE A 6 -0.42 -25.81 -5.69
C ILE A 6 -1.26 -24.71 -6.35
N ALA A 7 -2.09 -25.10 -7.33
CA ALA A 7 -2.93 -24.15 -8.04
C ALA A 7 -3.90 -23.42 -7.10
N PHE A 8 -4.57 -24.16 -6.21
CA PHE A 8 -5.62 -23.63 -5.37
C PHE A 8 -5.09 -22.82 -4.17
N TYR A 9 -4.06 -23.30 -3.47
CA TYR A 9 -3.55 -22.67 -2.25
C TYR A 9 -2.44 -21.64 -2.49
N TYR A 10 -1.75 -21.68 -3.63
CA TYR A 10 -0.63 -20.78 -3.91
C TYR A 10 -0.90 -19.85 -5.09
N LEU A 11 -1.19 -20.43 -6.27
CA LEU A 11 -1.31 -19.63 -7.50
C LEU A 11 -2.56 -18.75 -7.50
N LEU A 12 -3.73 -19.30 -7.14
CA LEU A 12 -4.98 -18.55 -7.17
C LEU A 12 -4.97 -17.34 -6.20
N PRO A 13 -4.56 -17.47 -4.93
CA PRO A 13 -4.36 -16.32 -4.04
C PRO A 13 -3.39 -15.30 -4.62
N LEU A 14 -2.22 -15.75 -5.09
CA LEU A 14 -1.19 -14.87 -5.64
C LEU A 14 -1.71 -14.07 -6.83
N LEU A 15 -2.32 -14.73 -7.81
CA LEU A 15 -2.88 -14.08 -8.99
C LEU A 15 -4.00 -13.11 -8.63
N THR A 16 -4.83 -13.46 -7.64
CA THR A 16 -5.89 -12.56 -7.14
C THR A 16 -5.29 -11.29 -6.54
N VAL A 17 -4.28 -11.43 -5.67
CA VAL A 17 -3.59 -10.28 -5.06
C VAL A 17 -2.91 -9.43 -6.14
N VAL A 18 -2.19 -10.04 -7.08
CA VAL A 18 -1.53 -9.33 -8.18
C VAL A 18 -2.55 -8.57 -9.04
N ALA A 19 -3.66 -9.21 -9.42
CA ALA A 19 -4.70 -8.58 -10.24
C ALA A 19 -5.35 -7.40 -9.52
N LEU A 20 -5.69 -7.56 -8.24
CA LEU A 20 -6.26 -6.47 -7.43
C LEU A 20 -5.25 -5.33 -7.24
N TRP A 21 -4.00 -5.65 -6.90
CA TRP A 21 -2.94 -4.67 -6.70
C TRP A 21 -2.70 -3.84 -7.96
N LEU A 22 -2.48 -4.50 -9.09
CA LEU A 22 -2.25 -3.82 -10.37
C LEU A 22 -3.48 -3.00 -10.79
N GLY A 23 -4.69 -3.58 -10.68
CA GLY A 23 -5.92 -2.90 -11.03
C GLY A 23 -6.15 -1.62 -10.22
N LEU A 24 -5.97 -1.69 -8.90
CA LEU A 24 -6.12 -0.54 -7.99
C LEU A 24 -5.03 0.51 -8.25
N THR A 25 -3.77 0.10 -8.38
CA THR A 25 -2.64 1.01 -8.64
C THR A 25 -2.79 1.73 -9.99
N PHE A 26 -3.08 1.01 -11.07
CA PHE A 26 -3.29 1.63 -12.37
C PHE A 26 -4.54 2.50 -12.40
N GLY A 27 -5.63 2.08 -11.74
CA GLY A 27 -6.84 2.88 -11.61
C GLY A 27 -6.58 4.22 -10.91
N LEU A 28 -5.83 4.19 -9.80
CA LEU A 28 -5.41 5.38 -9.06
C LEU A 28 -4.56 6.32 -9.93
N ILE A 29 -3.52 5.78 -10.59
CA ILE A 29 -2.64 6.57 -11.45
C ILE A 29 -3.43 7.21 -12.59
N TRP A 30 -4.27 6.43 -13.28
CA TRP A 30 -5.10 6.92 -14.38
C TRP A 30 -6.00 8.07 -13.94
N LEU A 31 -6.66 7.91 -12.79
CA LEU A 31 -7.59 8.90 -12.26
C LEU A 31 -6.88 10.18 -11.82
N ASN A 32 -5.74 10.05 -11.15
CA ASN A 32 -4.96 11.20 -10.69
C ASN A 32 -4.35 12.00 -11.85
N ARG A 33 -4.05 11.36 -12.98
CA ARG A 33 -3.58 12.04 -14.20
C ARG A 33 -4.66 12.88 -14.89
N ARG A 34 -5.95 12.70 -14.55
CA ARG A 34 -7.07 13.49 -15.09
C ARG A 34 -7.23 14.87 -14.43
N GLY A 35 -6.46 15.17 -13.39
CA GLY A 35 -6.45 16.45 -12.70
C GLY A 35 -7.19 16.44 -11.36
N GLN A 36 -6.91 17.46 -10.54
CA GLN A 36 -7.36 17.54 -9.13
C GLN A 36 -8.89 17.51 -8.97
N TRP A 37 -9.63 18.13 -9.90
CA TRP A 37 -11.09 18.19 -9.84
C TRP A 37 -11.72 16.81 -10.06
N VAL A 38 -11.23 16.07 -11.07
CA VAL A 38 -11.71 14.70 -11.37
C VAL A 38 -11.34 13.75 -10.23
N ALA A 39 -10.11 13.84 -9.71
CA ALA A 39 -9.67 13.04 -8.58
C ALA A 39 -10.53 13.31 -7.32
N GLY A 40 -10.88 14.56 -7.04
CA GLY A 40 -11.76 14.93 -5.93
C GLY A 40 -13.17 14.36 -6.07
N TRP A 41 -13.79 14.47 -7.25
CA TRP A 41 -15.09 13.84 -7.51
C TRP A 41 -15.05 12.34 -7.41
N ALA A 42 -13.97 11.70 -7.84
CA ALA A 42 -13.86 10.26 -7.75
C ALA A 42 -13.72 9.75 -6.32
N VAL A 43 -13.14 10.52 -5.39
CA VAL A 43 -13.20 10.21 -3.95
C VAL A 43 -14.65 10.19 -3.47
N PHE A 44 -15.44 11.20 -3.84
CA PHE A 44 -16.85 11.28 -3.45
C PHE A 44 -17.67 10.15 -4.09
N LEU A 45 -17.51 9.89 -5.38
CA LEU A 45 -18.23 8.85 -6.11
C LEU A 45 -17.82 7.42 -5.70
N SER A 46 -16.67 7.24 -5.05
CA SER A 46 -16.23 5.95 -4.51
C SER A 46 -16.69 5.71 -3.06
N LEU A 47 -17.38 6.66 -2.41
CA LEU A 47 -17.96 6.45 -1.08
C LEU A 47 -18.93 5.25 -1.01
N PRO A 48 -19.81 4.99 -2.01
CA PRO A 48 -20.62 3.78 -2.01
C PRO A 48 -19.78 2.49 -2.02
N VAL A 49 -18.64 2.49 -2.71
CA VAL A 49 -17.71 1.35 -2.73
C VAL A 49 -17.04 1.18 -1.37
N LEU A 50 -16.69 2.28 -0.69
CA LEU A 50 -16.15 2.24 0.67
C LEU A 50 -17.19 1.67 1.66
N ILE A 51 -18.44 2.11 1.60
CA ILE A 51 -19.54 1.60 2.44
C ILE A 51 -19.77 0.11 2.14
N PHE A 52 -19.78 -0.26 0.86
CA PHE A 52 -19.90 -1.65 0.45
C PHE A 52 -18.76 -2.52 1.03
N ALA A 53 -17.51 -2.06 0.95
CA ALA A 53 -16.37 -2.78 1.51
C ALA A 53 -16.50 -2.99 3.03
N HIS A 54 -16.96 -1.98 3.78
CA HIS A 54 -17.26 -2.15 5.21
C HIS A 54 -18.37 -3.16 5.46
N SER A 55 -19.44 -3.12 4.66
CA SER A 55 -20.55 -4.07 4.78
C SER A 55 -20.12 -5.51 4.48
N GLU A 56 -19.19 -5.69 3.53
CA GLU A 56 -18.61 -6.99 3.20
C GLU A 56 -17.76 -7.54 4.35
N LEU A 57 -16.99 -6.68 5.04
CA LEU A 57 -16.24 -7.10 6.24
C LEU A 57 -17.17 -7.56 7.37
N LEU A 58 -18.28 -6.84 7.58
CA LEU A 58 -19.29 -7.24 8.56
C LEU A 58 -19.99 -8.55 8.16
N ALA A 59 -20.30 -8.73 6.87
CA ALA A 59 -20.93 -9.94 6.37
C ALA A 59 -20.01 -11.17 6.47
N THR A 60 -18.69 -10.98 6.36
CA THR A 60 -17.69 -12.05 6.37
C THR A 60 -17.00 -12.25 7.72
N ARG A 61 -17.43 -11.53 8.77
CA ARG A 61 -16.76 -11.48 10.09
C ARG A 61 -16.64 -12.83 10.83
N HIS A 62 -17.48 -13.80 10.50
CA HIS A 62 -17.39 -15.19 11.00
C HIS A 62 -17.24 -16.23 9.88
N ASP A 63 -17.16 -15.79 8.62
CA ASP A 63 -17.01 -16.66 7.48
C ASP A 63 -15.52 -16.99 7.27
N LEU A 64 -15.10 -18.11 7.85
CA LEU A 64 -13.73 -18.62 7.74
C LEU A 64 -13.51 -19.47 6.49
N SER A 65 -14.47 -19.51 5.55
CA SER A 65 -14.32 -20.25 4.30
C SER A 65 -13.31 -19.60 3.35
N ALA A 66 -12.97 -20.32 2.28
CA ALA A 66 -12.19 -19.79 1.17
C ALA A 66 -12.82 -18.54 0.55
N GLY A 67 -14.14 -18.58 0.33
CA GLY A 67 -14.90 -17.45 -0.25
C GLY A 67 -14.90 -16.23 0.67
N GLY A 68 -15.09 -16.46 1.97
CA GLY A 68 -14.96 -15.43 3.00
C GLY A 68 -13.59 -14.75 2.95
N ALA A 69 -12.50 -15.52 2.82
CA ALA A 69 -11.13 -15.00 2.73
C ALA A 69 -10.95 -14.02 1.55
N TYR A 70 -11.36 -14.40 0.34
CA TYR A 70 -11.23 -13.54 -0.83
C TYR A 70 -12.07 -12.25 -0.71
N ARG A 71 -13.30 -12.37 -0.20
CA ARG A 71 -14.19 -11.21 0.01
C ARG A 71 -13.62 -10.24 1.04
N ALA A 72 -13.17 -10.75 2.19
CA ALA A 72 -12.58 -9.93 3.25
C ALA A 72 -11.28 -9.26 2.80
N PHE A 73 -10.43 -9.98 2.05
CA PHE A 73 -9.21 -9.43 1.48
C PHE A 73 -9.51 -8.32 0.47
N ALA A 74 -10.42 -8.56 -0.48
CA ALA A 74 -10.82 -7.57 -1.47
C ALA A 74 -11.40 -6.31 -0.81
N ALA A 75 -12.25 -6.48 0.20
CA ALA A 75 -12.80 -5.36 0.97
C ALA A 75 -11.69 -4.55 1.68
N GLY A 76 -10.73 -5.22 2.33
CA GLY A 76 -9.57 -4.55 2.95
C GLY A 76 -8.72 -3.75 1.94
N MET A 77 -8.49 -4.33 0.75
CA MET A 77 -7.78 -3.64 -0.35
C MET A 77 -8.57 -2.44 -0.89
N LEU A 78 -9.90 -2.54 -1.02
CA LEU A 78 -10.75 -1.44 -1.48
C LEU A 78 -10.76 -0.28 -0.49
N ILE A 79 -10.84 -0.57 0.81
CA ILE A 79 -10.75 0.44 1.87
C ILE A 79 -9.39 1.16 1.82
N TRP A 80 -8.31 0.40 1.65
CA TRP A 80 -6.97 0.95 1.47
C TRP A 80 -6.86 1.83 0.22
N ALA A 81 -7.35 1.34 -0.92
CA ALA A 81 -7.31 2.08 -2.19
C ALA A 81 -8.10 3.39 -2.12
N TRP A 82 -9.22 3.43 -1.40
CA TRP A 82 -9.96 4.67 -1.18
C TRP A 82 -9.14 5.69 -0.37
N HIS A 83 -8.42 5.27 0.67
CA HIS A 83 -7.54 6.13 1.47
C HIS A 83 -6.38 6.69 0.65
N GLU A 84 -5.79 5.88 -0.23
CA GLU A 84 -4.76 6.34 -1.16
C GLU A 84 -5.35 7.30 -2.20
N LEU A 85 -6.55 7.03 -2.74
CA LEU A 85 -7.23 7.96 -3.66
C LEU A 85 -7.49 9.32 -3.01
N ALA A 86 -7.98 9.31 -1.77
CA ALA A 86 -8.25 10.52 -1.00
C ALA A 86 -6.96 11.29 -0.65
N PHE A 87 -5.84 10.60 -0.47
CA PHE A 87 -4.54 11.23 -0.32
C PHE A 87 -4.04 11.86 -1.63
N TYR A 88 -4.02 11.10 -2.72
CA TYR A 88 -3.51 11.57 -4.01
C TYR A 88 -4.39 12.62 -4.69
N SER A 89 -5.68 12.72 -4.33
CA SER A 89 -6.54 13.83 -4.76
C SER A 89 -6.25 15.14 -4.02
N GLY A 90 -5.46 15.09 -2.95
CA GLY A 90 -5.15 16.23 -2.10
C GLY A 90 -6.21 16.53 -1.03
N ILE A 91 -7.29 15.73 -0.91
CA ILE A 91 -8.31 15.92 0.14
C ILE A 91 -7.74 15.58 1.52
N LEU A 92 -7.07 14.43 1.64
CA LEU A 92 -6.40 13.98 2.87
C LEU A 92 -4.90 14.30 2.91
N ALA A 93 -4.42 15.18 2.02
CA ALA A 93 -3.06 15.70 2.11
C ALA A 93 -2.92 16.59 3.36
N GLY A 94 -1.77 16.52 4.04
CA GLY A 94 -1.54 17.20 5.31
C GLY A 94 -1.56 18.73 5.24
N PRO A 95 -1.46 19.41 6.41
CA PRO A 95 -1.52 20.87 6.52
C PRO A 95 -0.38 21.58 5.76
N ARG A 96 0.72 20.88 5.47
CA ARG A 96 1.83 21.42 4.70
C ARG A 96 1.77 21.00 3.24
N ARG A 97 1.50 21.95 2.36
CA ARG A 97 1.50 21.79 0.89
C ARG A 97 2.58 22.64 0.22
N LYS A 98 3.79 22.59 0.77
CA LYS A 98 4.93 23.40 0.33
C LYS A 98 6.17 22.51 0.18
N PRO A 99 7.09 22.84 -0.74
CA PRO A 99 8.38 22.17 -0.82
C PRO A 99 9.13 22.15 0.51
N CYS A 100 10.00 21.16 0.67
CA CYS A 100 10.93 21.08 1.79
C CYS A 100 11.90 22.27 1.72
N PRO A 101 12.10 23.03 2.81
CA PRO A 101 13.11 24.07 2.85
C PRO A 101 14.52 23.47 2.60
N PRO A 102 15.39 24.16 1.84
CA PRO A 102 16.69 23.62 1.44
C PRO A 102 17.66 23.44 2.64
N ASP A 103 17.43 24.16 3.72
CA ASP A 103 18.17 24.12 4.99
C ASP A 103 17.66 23.02 5.95
N ALA A 104 16.48 22.44 5.69
CA ALA A 104 15.90 21.44 6.57
C ALA A 104 16.68 20.11 6.54
N ARG A 105 17.22 19.71 7.70
CA ARG A 105 18.00 18.49 7.88
C ARG A 105 17.44 17.62 9.01
N GLY A 106 17.76 16.33 8.98
CA GLY A 106 17.46 15.37 10.05
C GLY A 106 16.00 15.42 10.52
N PHE A 107 15.81 15.60 11.83
CA PHE A 107 14.48 15.59 12.46
C PHE A 107 13.55 16.72 11.96
N GLN A 108 14.09 17.89 11.62
CA GLN A 108 13.28 19.00 11.12
C GLN A 108 12.65 18.65 9.75
N ARG A 109 13.42 18.00 8.87
CA ARG A 109 12.91 17.49 7.59
C ARG A 109 11.88 16.40 7.79
N PHE A 110 12.11 15.48 8.75
CA PHE A 110 11.13 14.46 9.13
C PHE A 110 9.80 15.08 9.58
N TYR A 111 9.86 16.06 10.47
CA TYR A 111 8.66 16.78 10.94
C TYR A 111 7.91 17.45 9.79
N TYR A 112 8.63 18.10 8.86
CA TYR A 112 8.00 18.69 7.69
C TYR A 112 7.40 17.65 6.74
N ALA A 113 8.04 16.48 6.56
CA ALA A 113 7.51 15.39 5.74
C ALA A 113 6.27 14.75 6.37
N LEU A 114 6.23 14.64 7.70
CA LEU A 114 5.05 14.20 8.43
C LEU A 114 3.89 15.17 8.20
N GLY A 115 4.17 16.48 8.25
CA GLY A 115 3.19 17.53 7.98
C GLY A 115 2.57 17.50 6.58
N THR A 116 3.18 16.84 5.59
CA THR A 116 2.58 16.71 4.25
C THR A 116 1.60 15.52 4.14
N HIS A 117 1.64 14.57 5.09
CA HIS A 117 0.80 13.36 5.07
C HIS A 117 -0.06 13.18 6.33
N PHE A 118 0.00 14.11 7.27
CA PHE A 118 -0.58 13.97 8.61
C PHE A 118 -2.06 13.58 8.60
N TYR A 119 -2.90 14.24 7.79
CA TYR A 119 -4.33 13.93 7.74
C TYR A 119 -4.63 12.54 7.19
N HIS A 120 -3.90 12.09 6.18
CA HIS A 120 -4.02 10.72 5.68
C HIS A 120 -3.60 9.69 6.75
N GLN A 121 -2.52 9.94 7.49
CA GLN A 121 -2.12 9.05 8.59
C GLN A 121 -3.17 8.99 9.70
N LEU A 122 -3.73 10.15 10.07
CA LEU A 122 -4.81 10.20 11.05
C LEU A 122 -6.07 9.47 10.56
N SER A 123 -6.43 9.64 9.29
CA SER A 123 -7.55 8.93 8.66
C SER A 123 -7.34 7.41 8.70
N CYS A 124 -6.16 6.92 8.31
CA CYS A 124 -5.87 5.49 8.36
C CYS A 124 -5.86 4.94 9.80
N LEU A 125 -5.40 5.72 10.78
CA LEU A 125 -5.46 5.33 12.18
C LEU A 125 -6.90 5.24 12.70
N LEU A 126 -7.74 6.22 12.35
CA LEU A 126 -9.16 6.21 12.69
C LEU A 126 -9.88 5.05 12.01
N GLU A 127 -9.57 4.78 10.74
CA GLU A 127 -10.12 3.65 10.00
C GLU A 127 -9.74 2.33 10.66
N LEU A 128 -8.47 2.14 11.03
CA LEU A 128 -8.04 0.94 11.73
C LEU A 128 -8.77 0.77 13.07
N GLY A 129 -8.95 1.86 13.83
CA GLY A 129 -9.74 1.86 15.06
C GLY A 129 -11.21 1.51 14.83
N LEU A 130 -11.81 2.05 13.76
CA LEU A 130 -13.18 1.72 13.34
C LEU A 130 -13.30 0.23 12.99
N LEU A 131 -12.36 -0.32 12.22
CA LEU A 131 -12.34 -1.73 11.85
C LEU A 131 -12.22 -2.65 13.07
N VAL A 132 -11.34 -2.32 14.02
CA VAL A 132 -11.20 -3.06 15.29
C VAL A 132 -12.50 -3.01 16.09
N TRP A 133 -13.14 -1.85 16.17
CA TRP A 133 -14.41 -1.69 16.88
C TRP A 133 -15.56 -2.46 16.22
N LEU A 134 -15.70 -2.36 14.89
CA LEU A 134 -16.72 -3.07 14.12
C LEU A 134 -16.58 -4.60 14.17
N LEU A 135 -15.35 -5.08 14.30
CA LEU A 135 -15.00 -6.50 14.23
C LEU A 135 -14.49 -7.06 15.57
N GLN A 136 -14.78 -6.40 16.69
CA GLN A 136 -14.31 -6.81 18.02
C GLN A 136 -14.69 -8.26 18.38
N ASP A 137 -15.86 -8.74 17.92
CA ASP A 137 -16.34 -10.11 18.14
C ASP A 137 -16.03 -11.05 16.95
N ALA A 138 -15.35 -10.57 15.91
CA ALA A 138 -15.11 -11.33 14.70
C ALA A 138 -14.08 -12.45 14.92
N SER A 139 -14.31 -13.60 14.28
CA SER A 139 -13.28 -14.65 14.17
C SER A 139 -12.41 -14.47 12.94
N HIS A 140 -12.84 -13.62 11.99
CA HIS A 140 -12.17 -13.40 10.72
C HIS A 140 -11.56 -12.00 10.62
N TRP A 141 -10.24 -11.92 10.79
CA TRP A 141 -9.49 -10.65 10.85
C TRP A 141 -8.73 -10.29 9.56
N LEU A 142 -8.97 -11.01 8.46
CA LEU A 142 -8.18 -10.84 7.24
C LEU A 142 -8.31 -9.44 6.62
N GLY A 143 -9.51 -8.86 6.62
CA GLY A 143 -9.75 -7.50 6.09
C GLY A 143 -8.94 -6.42 6.82
N PRO A 144 -9.08 -6.29 8.15
CA PRO A 144 -8.26 -5.37 8.96
C PRO A 144 -6.76 -5.60 8.81
N LEU A 145 -6.31 -6.86 8.76
CA LEU A 145 -4.90 -7.19 8.54
C LEU A 145 -4.42 -6.73 7.15
N THR A 146 -5.23 -6.91 6.12
CA THR A 146 -4.94 -6.47 4.74
C THR A 146 -4.78 -4.96 4.67
N PHE A 147 -5.73 -4.22 5.26
CA PHE A 147 -5.66 -2.76 5.34
C PHE A 147 -4.44 -2.28 6.12
N GLY A 148 -4.25 -2.79 7.35
CA GLY A 148 -3.16 -2.40 8.22
C GLY A 148 -1.78 -2.73 7.64
N LEU A 149 -1.65 -3.87 6.97
CA LEU A 149 -0.42 -4.28 6.30
C LEU A 149 -0.09 -3.38 5.10
N SER A 150 -1.09 -3.06 4.27
CA SER A 150 -0.93 -2.13 3.14
C SER A 150 -0.50 -0.76 3.64
N TRP A 151 -1.13 -0.27 4.72
CA TRP A 151 -0.75 0.98 5.36
C TRP A 151 0.68 0.94 5.93
N ALA A 152 1.05 -0.13 6.63
CA ALA A 152 2.39 -0.30 7.21
C ALA A 152 3.49 -0.35 6.12
N LEU A 153 3.25 -1.08 5.03
CA LEU A 153 4.17 -1.15 3.89
C LEU A 153 4.33 0.21 3.23
N GLN A 154 3.24 0.97 3.08
CA GLN A 154 3.29 2.34 2.55
C GLN A 154 4.07 3.30 3.47
N GLN A 155 3.91 3.18 4.80
CA GLN A 155 4.72 3.98 5.74
C GLN A 155 6.20 3.58 5.66
N SER A 156 6.50 2.30 5.57
CA SER A 156 7.86 1.79 5.40
C SER A 156 8.52 2.36 4.13
N ALA A 157 7.81 2.38 3.01
CA ALA A 157 8.29 2.98 1.76
C ALA A 157 8.54 4.50 1.92
N LYS A 158 7.60 5.23 2.54
CA LYS A 158 7.74 6.68 2.81
C LYS A 158 8.96 6.99 3.67
N LEU A 159 9.22 6.20 4.72
CA LEU A 159 10.40 6.36 5.58
C LEU A 159 11.70 6.06 4.83
N ASN A 160 11.71 5.02 3.99
CA ASN A 160 12.86 4.72 3.14
C ASN A 160 13.17 5.89 2.21
N VAL A 161 12.17 6.45 1.54
CA VAL A 161 12.31 7.63 0.67
C VAL A 161 12.83 8.84 1.43
N LEU A 162 12.34 9.07 2.65
CA LEU A 162 12.77 10.19 3.48
C LEU A 162 14.22 10.08 3.94
N TYR A 163 14.65 8.89 4.36
CA TYR A 163 16.01 8.65 4.86
C TYR A 163 17.04 8.42 3.76
N GLY A 164 16.60 8.17 2.52
CA GLY A 164 17.45 8.04 1.35
C GLY A 164 17.31 6.68 0.67
N VAL A 165 17.02 6.74 -0.63
CA VAL A 165 16.98 5.61 -1.57
C VAL A 165 17.54 6.05 -2.91
N ARG A 166 17.94 5.07 -3.72
CA ARG A 166 18.60 5.31 -5.01
C ARG A 166 17.64 5.80 -6.08
N SER A 167 16.39 5.33 -6.05
CA SER A 167 15.41 5.58 -7.10
C SER A 167 14.05 5.90 -6.51
N LEU A 168 13.39 6.89 -7.11
CA LEU A 168 12.00 7.25 -6.85
C LEU A 168 11.35 7.60 -8.19
N GLN A 169 10.19 7.02 -8.46
CA GLN A 169 9.44 7.27 -9.69
C GLN A 169 8.67 8.59 -9.56
N VAL A 170 9.39 9.71 -9.63
CA VAL A 170 8.81 11.05 -9.43
C VAL A 170 7.71 11.36 -10.45
N ASP A 171 7.80 10.80 -11.65
CA ASP A 171 6.83 10.98 -12.74
C ASP A 171 5.46 10.37 -12.46
N LEU A 172 5.36 9.46 -11.49
CA LEU A 172 4.07 8.92 -11.05
C LEU A 172 3.29 9.88 -10.16
N PHE A 173 3.94 10.89 -9.57
CA PHE A 173 3.24 11.84 -8.72
C PHE A 173 2.32 12.75 -9.54
N PRO A 174 1.10 13.03 -9.04
CA PRO A 174 0.25 14.05 -9.62
C PRO A 174 0.94 15.42 -9.55
N ALA A 175 0.72 16.29 -10.54
CA ALA A 175 1.41 17.58 -10.64
C ALA A 175 1.29 18.44 -9.36
N HIS A 176 0.14 18.41 -8.68
CA HIS A 176 -0.10 19.15 -7.44
C HIS A 176 0.63 18.57 -6.21
N LEU A 177 1.11 17.32 -6.29
CA LEU A 177 1.92 16.65 -5.27
C LEU A 177 3.40 16.53 -5.68
N ALA A 178 3.81 17.09 -6.82
CA ALA A 178 5.19 17.06 -7.28
C ALA A 178 6.17 17.66 -6.26
N PHE A 179 5.70 18.58 -5.40
CA PHE A 179 6.51 19.13 -4.31
C PHE A 179 6.96 18.06 -3.30
N LEU A 180 6.28 16.91 -3.19
CA LEU A 180 6.70 15.79 -2.32
C LEU A 180 8.08 15.25 -2.73
N ALA A 181 8.45 15.35 -4.02
CA ALA A 181 9.78 14.96 -4.49
C ALA A 181 10.90 15.76 -3.81
N SER A 182 10.64 16.99 -3.35
CA SER A 182 11.63 17.79 -2.59
C SER A 182 11.98 17.20 -1.21
N TYR A 183 11.13 16.30 -0.70
CA TYR A 183 11.35 15.56 0.55
C TYR A 183 12.12 14.27 0.35
N TRP A 184 12.35 13.85 -0.89
CA TRP A 184 13.27 12.76 -1.22
C TRP A 184 14.72 13.24 -1.23
N GLN A 185 15.61 12.43 -0.68
CA GLN A 185 17.05 12.62 -0.73
C GLN A 185 17.64 11.52 -1.63
N PRO A 186 18.02 11.84 -2.87
CA PRO A 186 18.73 10.88 -3.72
C PRO A 186 20.05 10.51 -3.05
N GLY A 187 20.29 9.21 -2.88
CA GLY A 187 21.48 8.76 -2.16
C GLY A 187 21.59 7.24 -2.01
N PRO A 188 22.65 6.75 -1.35
CA PRO A 188 22.73 5.35 -0.97
C PRO A 188 21.55 4.98 -0.07
N PRO A 189 21.12 3.70 -0.08
CA PRO A 189 20.04 3.24 0.76
C PRO A 189 20.35 3.50 2.23
N SER A 190 19.39 4.08 2.94
CA SER A 190 19.51 4.41 4.35
C SER A 190 19.81 3.19 5.23
N ALA A 191 20.31 3.41 6.44
CA ALA A 191 20.47 2.33 7.43
C ALA A 191 19.14 1.64 7.77
N PHE A 192 18.01 2.33 7.61
CA PHE A 192 16.65 1.82 7.80
C PHE A 192 16.18 0.89 6.66
N PHE A 193 16.79 1.00 5.49
CA PHE A 193 16.43 0.18 4.32
C PHE A 193 16.63 -1.31 4.59
N ARG A 194 17.82 -1.71 5.07
CA ARG A 194 18.12 -3.13 5.33
C ARG A 194 17.12 -3.79 6.30
N PRO A 195 16.85 -3.26 7.50
CA PRO A 195 15.91 -3.89 8.41
C PRO A 195 14.48 -3.88 7.87
N SER A 196 14.00 -2.80 7.25
CA SER A 196 12.63 -2.74 6.72
C SER A 196 12.37 -3.78 5.62
N VAL A 197 13.31 -3.92 4.68
CA VAL A 197 13.21 -4.89 3.59
C VAL A 197 13.43 -6.33 4.09
N SER A 198 14.36 -6.55 5.01
CA SER A 198 14.58 -7.87 5.60
C SER A 198 13.36 -8.35 6.38
N VAL A 199 12.74 -7.49 7.19
CA VAL A 199 11.55 -7.86 7.98
C VAL A 199 10.36 -8.20 7.07
N SER A 200 10.08 -7.37 6.06
CA SER A 200 8.99 -7.64 5.11
C SER A 200 9.24 -8.92 4.30
N THR A 201 10.46 -9.13 3.81
CA THR A 201 10.85 -10.34 3.07
C THR A 201 10.77 -11.59 3.95
N LEU A 202 11.27 -11.52 5.19
CA LEU A 202 11.24 -12.65 6.12
C LEU A 202 9.80 -13.01 6.51
N LEU A 203 8.97 -12.01 6.79
CA LEU A 203 7.56 -12.25 7.13
C LEU A 203 6.81 -12.86 5.95
N ALA A 204 7.05 -12.39 4.71
CA ALA A 204 6.51 -13.00 3.50
C ALA A 204 6.91 -14.49 3.41
N LEU A 205 8.20 -14.79 3.59
CA LEU A 205 8.71 -16.16 3.54
C LEU A 205 8.10 -17.04 4.63
N MET A 206 8.00 -16.55 5.86
CA MET A 206 7.38 -17.28 6.97
C MET A 206 5.92 -17.62 6.68
N LEU A 207 5.15 -16.71 6.08
CA LEU A 207 3.78 -16.98 5.67
C LEU A 207 3.71 -17.98 4.51
N TRP A 208 4.59 -17.87 3.51
CA TRP A 208 4.63 -18.86 2.41
C TRP A 208 4.95 -20.28 2.91
N LEU A 209 5.89 -20.39 3.85
CA LEU A 209 6.29 -21.68 4.43
C LEU A 209 5.19 -22.28 5.34
N SER A 210 4.36 -21.45 5.98
CA SER A 210 3.31 -21.94 6.89
C SER A 210 2.08 -22.51 6.18
N ILE A 211 1.86 -22.17 4.89
CA ILE A 211 0.74 -22.67 4.08
C ILE A 211 0.74 -24.19 4.01
N GLY A 212 1.92 -24.82 3.86
CA GLY A 212 2.04 -26.27 3.72
C GLY A 212 1.47 -27.05 4.90
N ALA A 213 1.55 -26.48 6.11
CA ALA A 213 1.01 -27.07 7.32
C ALA A 213 -0.53 -26.94 7.43
N HIS A 214 -1.16 -26.12 6.60
CA HIS A 214 -2.60 -25.84 6.62
C HIS A 214 -3.31 -26.31 5.34
N ILE A 215 -2.67 -27.16 4.52
CA ILE A 215 -3.34 -27.75 3.35
C ILE A 215 -4.56 -28.55 3.81
N GLY A 216 -5.70 -28.33 3.15
CA GLY A 216 -7.00 -28.88 3.57
C GLY A 216 -7.79 -27.97 4.51
N ASP A 217 -7.16 -26.94 5.11
CA ASP A 217 -7.81 -25.93 5.93
C ASP A 217 -7.98 -24.62 5.13
N PRO A 218 -9.17 -23.98 5.13
CA PRO A 218 -9.37 -22.63 4.61
C PRO A 218 -8.36 -21.58 5.11
N ALA A 219 -7.72 -21.79 6.27
CA ALA A 219 -6.65 -20.93 6.79
C ALA A 219 -5.48 -20.76 5.82
N ALA A 220 -5.14 -21.79 5.04
CA ALA A 220 -4.07 -21.71 4.05
C ALA A 220 -4.28 -20.58 3.03
N ILE A 221 -5.52 -20.33 2.62
CA ILE A 221 -5.84 -19.26 1.66
C ILE A 221 -5.63 -17.89 2.29
N ARG A 222 -6.03 -17.71 3.55
CA ARG A 222 -5.82 -16.44 4.28
C ARG A 222 -4.33 -16.13 4.40
N LEU A 223 -3.52 -17.14 4.73
CA LEU A 223 -2.07 -17.03 4.80
C LEU A 223 -1.46 -16.70 3.43
N ALA A 224 -1.90 -17.36 2.36
CA ALA A 224 -1.42 -17.13 1.01
C ALA A 224 -1.74 -15.72 0.49
N LEU A 225 -2.93 -15.19 0.78
CA LEU A 225 -3.31 -13.81 0.44
C LEU A 225 -2.40 -12.79 1.14
N LEU A 226 -2.17 -12.95 2.45
CA LEU A 226 -1.25 -12.08 3.20
C LEU A 226 0.20 -12.22 2.75
N ALA A 227 0.66 -13.45 2.48
CA ALA A 227 1.99 -13.73 1.98
C ALA A 227 2.22 -13.05 0.63
N SER A 228 1.23 -13.11 -0.27
CA SER A 228 1.26 -12.47 -1.58
C SER A 228 1.33 -10.95 -1.45
N LEU A 229 0.51 -10.36 -0.58
CA LEU A 229 0.51 -8.92 -0.32
C LEU A 229 1.87 -8.43 0.20
N LEU A 230 2.43 -9.13 1.19
CA LEU A 230 3.77 -8.84 1.71
C LEU A 230 4.86 -9.03 0.67
N THR A 231 4.74 -10.03 -0.19
CA THR A 231 5.69 -10.27 -1.28
C THR A 231 5.70 -9.09 -2.24
N LEU A 232 4.53 -8.60 -2.65
CA LEU A 232 4.43 -7.41 -3.50
C LEU A 232 5.03 -6.17 -2.82
N GLY A 233 4.68 -5.93 -1.55
CA GLY A 233 5.25 -4.83 -0.79
C GLY A 233 6.78 -4.92 -0.67
N ALA A 234 7.33 -6.10 -0.35
CA ALA A 234 8.76 -6.31 -0.28
C ALA A 234 9.44 -6.09 -1.63
N LEU A 235 8.84 -6.56 -2.73
CA LEU A 235 9.32 -6.30 -4.08
C LEU A 235 9.38 -4.81 -4.38
N GLU A 236 8.34 -4.03 -4.06
CA GLU A 236 8.35 -2.58 -4.25
C GLU A 236 9.50 -1.90 -3.48
N HIS A 237 9.81 -2.38 -2.28
CA HIS A 237 10.97 -1.87 -1.54
C HIS A 237 12.29 -2.22 -2.22
N TRP A 238 12.44 -3.45 -2.72
CA TRP A 238 13.61 -3.84 -3.50
C TRP A 238 13.77 -2.99 -4.77
N LEU A 239 12.67 -2.61 -5.42
CA LEU A 239 12.68 -1.73 -6.59
C LEU A 239 13.26 -0.33 -6.29
N LEU A 240 13.19 0.16 -5.04
CA LEU A 240 13.81 1.44 -4.64
C LEU A 240 15.35 1.43 -4.73
N LEU A 241 15.98 0.24 -4.81
CA LEU A 241 17.42 0.10 -5.05
C LEU A 241 17.80 0.17 -6.53
N ILE A 242 16.87 -0.16 -7.42
CA ILE A 242 17.15 -0.26 -8.86
C ILE A 242 17.18 1.17 -9.43
N PRO A 243 18.34 1.65 -9.93
CA PRO A 243 18.44 2.99 -10.48
C PRO A 243 17.43 3.19 -11.61
N ALA A 244 16.75 4.35 -11.62
CA ALA A 244 15.97 4.75 -12.79
C ALA A 244 16.93 4.88 -14.00
N PRO A 245 16.50 4.53 -15.23
CA PRO A 245 17.29 4.76 -16.41
C PRO A 245 17.72 6.24 -16.46
N ALA A 246 19.01 6.50 -16.67
CA ALA A 246 19.48 7.87 -16.88
C ALA A 246 18.74 8.44 -18.09
N THR A 247 18.03 9.55 -17.91
CA THR A 247 17.55 10.35 -19.03
C THR A 247 18.79 10.83 -19.77
N VAL A 248 19.04 10.28 -20.97
CA VAL A 248 20.08 10.77 -21.87
C VAL A 248 19.77 12.25 -22.12
N PRO A 249 20.68 13.19 -21.79
CA PRO A 249 20.42 14.60 -22.09
C PRO A 249 20.20 14.73 -23.59
N ALA A 250 19.15 15.46 -23.97
CA ALA A 250 18.89 15.79 -25.37
C ALA A 250 20.17 16.40 -25.97
N PRO A 251 20.59 16.00 -27.18
CA PRO A 251 21.75 16.62 -27.81
C PRO A 251 21.52 18.13 -27.85
N ALA A 252 22.53 18.88 -27.41
CA ALA A 252 22.51 20.33 -27.52
C ALA A 252 22.19 20.68 -28.98
N THR A 253 21.08 21.36 -29.20
CA THR A 253 20.82 21.99 -30.49
C THR A 253 21.78 23.18 -30.56
N ASP A 254 22.87 23.00 -31.31
CA ASP A 254 23.78 24.07 -31.71
C ASP A 254 23.06 25.13 -32.57
#